data_AF-A0A1Q3PY05-F1
#
_entry.id   AF-A0A1Q3PY05-F1
#
_cell.length_a   1.000
_cell.length_b   1.000
_cell.length_c   1.000
_cell.angle_alpha   90.00
_cell.angle_beta   90.00
_cell.angle_gamma   90.00
#
_symmetry.space_group_name_H-M   'P 1'
#
loop_
_entity.id
_entity.type
_entity.pdbx_description
1 polymer ?
#
loop_
_entity_poly.entity_id
_entity_poly.type
_entity_poly.pdbx_seq_one_letter_code
_entity_poly.pdbx_strand_id
1 'polypeptide(L)'
;MFGRRLKSLSQKIAFRMKKYIVLLFVLCVSQFALKAQFKWTETIKNQKGIVRVLDEEITVITLVDNDSKRFVSSQLPQDWKQDGLRFTFTGKIGEIPPNYRVAGTPLNLICISTSKKEANKFNLIRRKIKFN
;
A
#
# COMPACT_ATOMS: atom_id res chain seq x y z
N MET A 1 -33.21 51.99 -2.86
CA MET A 1 -33.81 50.64 -3.04
C MET A 1 -32.83 49.56 -3.56
N PHE A 2 -31.51 49.83 -3.63
CA PHE A 2 -30.51 48.90 -4.25
C PHE A 2 -29.82 47.92 -3.27
N GLY A 3 -29.72 48.22 -1.97
CA GLY A 3 -28.97 47.40 -1.01
C GLY A 3 -29.59 46.05 -0.63
N ARG A 4 -30.92 45.88 -0.76
CA ARG A 4 -31.60 44.60 -0.45
C ARG A 4 -31.40 43.53 -1.52
N ARG A 5 -31.16 43.93 -2.78
CA ARG A 5 -30.90 43.03 -3.92
C ARG A 5 -29.51 42.38 -3.86
N LEU A 6 -28.51 43.11 -3.37
CA LEU A 6 -27.14 42.60 -3.22
C LEU A 6 -27.03 41.54 -2.11
N LYS A 7 -27.73 41.73 -0.98
CA LYS A 7 -27.75 40.73 0.12
C LYS A 7 -28.42 39.41 -0.30
N SER A 8 -29.48 39.46 -1.12
CA SER A 8 -30.14 38.24 -1.59
C SER A 8 -29.34 37.49 -2.66
N LEU A 9 -28.56 38.20 -3.48
CA LEU A 9 -27.63 37.59 -4.44
C LEU A 9 -26.46 36.89 -3.71
N SER A 10 -25.88 37.55 -2.71
CA SER A 10 -24.81 36.99 -1.87
C SER A 10 -25.27 35.75 -1.10
N GLN A 11 -26.49 35.74 -0.56
CA GLN A 11 -27.03 34.55 0.12
C GLN A 11 -27.29 33.39 -0.84
N LYS A 12 -27.75 33.66 -2.07
CA LYS A 12 -27.93 32.63 -3.09
C LYS A 12 -26.61 32.00 -3.54
N ILE A 13 -25.55 32.80 -3.64
CA ILE A 13 -24.19 32.33 -3.95
C ILE A 13 -23.63 31.50 -2.80
N ALA A 14 -23.77 31.95 -1.56
CA ALA A 14 -23.35 31.19 -0.38
C ALA A 14 -24.08 29.84 -0.28
N PHE A 15 -25.38 29.81 -0.59
CA PHE A 15 -26.17 28.57 -0.60
C PHE A 15 -25.76 27.63 -1.74
N ARG A 16 -25.46 28.17 -2.93
CA ARG A 16 -24.88 27.40 -4.06
C ARG A 16 -23.52 26.81 -3.67
N MET A 17 -22.61 27.61 -3.11
CA MET A 17 -21.28 27.17 -2.68
C MET A 17 -21.34 26.10 -1.58
N LYS A 18 -22.27 26.21 -0.63
CA LYS A 18 -22.48 25.20 0.42
C LYS A 18 -22.90 23.84 -0.16
N LYS A 19 -23.74 23.83 -1.20
CA LYS A 19 -24.11 22.59 -1.93
C LYS A 19 -22.91 21.96 -2.65
N TYR A 20 -22.05 22.77 -3.27
CA TYR A 20 -20.83 22.26 -3.90
C TYR A 20 -19.84 21.71 -2.87
N ILE A 21 -19.71 22.34 -1.70
CA ILE A 21 -18.88 21.82 -0.60
C ILE A 21 -19.41 20.48 -0.08
N VAL A 22 -20.73 20.33 0.07
CA VAL A 22 -21.34 19.05 0.48
C VAL A 22 -21.14 17.98 -0.62
N LEU A 23 -21.30 18.33 -1.89
CA LEU A 23 -21.06 17.41 -3.01
C LEU A 23 -19.59 16.94 -3.07
N LEU A 24 -18.64 17.86 -2.84
CA LEU A 24 -17.22 17.56 -2.81
C LEU A 24 -16.86 16.65 -1.62
N PHE A 25 -17.52 16.85 -0.48
CA PHE A 25 -17.36 15.98 0.69
C PHE A 25 -17.90 14.57 0.42
N VAL A 26 -19.06 14.43 -0.23
CA VAL A 26 -19.62 13.12 -0.63
C VAL A 26 -18.72 12.40 -1.64
N LEU A 27 -18.15 13.12 -2.61
CA LEU A 27 -17.19 12.57 -3.57
C LEU A 27 -15.87 12.14 -2.92
N CYS A 28 -15.44 12.82 -1.85
CA CYS A 28 -14.21 12.47 -1.13
C CYS A 28 -14.41 11.21 -0.25
N VAL A 29 -15.58 11.04 0.36
CA VAL A 29 -15.90 9.87 1.21
C VAL A 29 -16.06 8.59 0.38
N SER A 30 -16.59 8.67 -0.85
CA SER A 30 -16.75 7.49 -1.72
C SER A 30 -15.41 6.88 -2.16
N GLN A 31 -14.35 7.69 -2.28
CA GLN A 31 -13.01 7.20 -2.64
C GLN A 31 -12.37 6.32 -1.55
N PHE A 32 -12.71 6.54 -0.28
CA PHE A 32 -12.17 5.74 0.82
C PHE A 32 -12.77 4.32 0.89
N ALA A 33 -14.01 4.13 0.42
CA ALA A 33 -14.70 2.85 0.49
C ALA A 33 -14.16 1.77 -0.47
N LEU A 34 -13.40 2.18 -1.50
CA LEU A 34 -12.88 1.26 -2.53
C LEU A 34 -11.47 0.71 -2.24
N LYS A 35 -10.87 1.02 -1.09
CA LYS A 35 -9.60 0.36 -0.71
C LYS A 35 -9.89 -1.12 -0.46
N ALA A 36 -9.44 -1.95 -1.39
CA ALA A 36 -9.62 -3.40 -1.42
C ALA A 36 -9.46 -4.01 -0.03
N GLN A 37 -10.57 -4.50 0.51
CA GLN A 37 -10.58 -5.33 1.72
C GLN A 37 -10.09 -6.72 1.32
N PHE A 38 -8.77 -6.87 1.14
CA PHE A 38 -8.19 -8.19 0.94
C PHE A 38 -8.59 -9.07 2.13
N LYS A 39 -9.19 -10.23 1.85
CA LYS A 39 -9.43 -11.23 2.88
C LYS A 39 -8.09 -11.86 3.22
N TRP A 40 -7.58 -11.55 4.41
CA TRP A 40 -6.33 -12.12 4.91
C TRP A 40 -6.60 -13.53 5.41
N THR A 41 -6.18 -14.53 4.64
CA THR A 41 -6.53 -15.93 4.90
C THR A 41 -5.40 -16.68 5.60
N GLU A 42 -4.19 -16.66 5.04
CA GLU A 42 -3.10 -17.50 5.50
C GLU A 42 -1.99 -16.69 6.16
N THR A 43 -1.38 -17.23 7.22
CA THR A 43 -0.19 -16.63 7.83
C THR A 43 1.03 -17.47 7.48
N ILE A 44 1.97 -16.89 6.75
CA ILE A 44 3.27 -17.48 6.47
C ILE A 44 4.29 -17.02 7.52
N LYS A 45 5.12 -17.95 7.97
CA LYS A 45 6.11 -17.71 9.02
C LYS A 45 7.50 -18.09 8.52
N ASN A 46 8.47 -17.21 8.78
CA ASN A 46 9.89 -17.43 8.54
C ASN A 46 10.25 -17.90 7.11
N GLN A 47 9.53 -17.41 6.10
CA GLN A 47 9.81 -17.71 4.71
C GLN A 47 11.01 -16.92 4.21
N LYS A 48 11.85 -17.53 3.38
CA LYS A 48 12.98 -16.87 2.73
C LYS A 48 12.54 -16.26 1.40
N GLY A 49 12.70 -14.95 1.28
CA GLY A 49 12.37 -14.17 0.10
C GLY A 49 13.59 -13.52 -0.55
N ILE A 50 13.43 -13.20 -1.83
CA ILE A 50 14.33 -12.36 -2.62
C ILE A 50 13.52 -11.20 -3.16
N VAL A 51 14.05 -10.00 -3.05
CA VAL A 51 13.46 -8.81 -3.66
C VAL A 51 13.76 -8.82 -5.15
N ARG A 52 12.73 -8.59 -5.96
CA ARG A 52 12.79 -8.42 -7.41
C ARG A 52 12.17 -7.09 -7.79
N VAL A 53 12.98 -6.20 -8.36
CA VAL A 53 12.50 -4.92 -8.87
C VAL A 53 12.12 -5.13 -10.33
N LEU A 54 10.82 -5.04 -10.64
CA LEU A 54 10.31 -5.18 -12.01
C LEU A 54 10.30 -3.84 -12.73
N ASP A 55 10.00 -2.77 -11.99
CA ASP A 55 9.94 -1.40 -12.46
C ASP A 55 10.29 -0.45 -11.30
N GLU A 56 10.49 0.84 -11.56
CA GLU A 56 10.85 1.84 -10.54
C GLU A 56 9.85 1.89 -9.39
N GLU A 57 8.57 1.65 -9.69
CA GLU A 57 7.48 1.65 -8.70
C GLU A 57 7.06 0.23 -8.26
N ILE A 58 7.43 -0.81 -9.02
CA ILE A 58 6.93 -2.17 -8.83
C ILE A 58 8.02 -3.08 -8.29
N THR A 59 7.93 -3.38 -7.00
CA THR A 59 8.77 -4.36 -6.32
C THR A 59 7.96 -5.58 -5.92
N VAL A 60 8.46 -6.77 -6.26
CA VAL A 60 7.88 -8.06 -5.88
C VAL A 60 8.87 -8.87 -5.05
N ILE A 61 8.35 -9.77 -4.22
CA ILE A 61 9.15 -10.68 -3.39
C ILE A 61 8.90 -12.10 -3.91
N THR A 62 9.94 -12.78 -4.37
CA THR A 62 9.87 -14.20 -4.75
C THR A 62 10.44 -15.09 -3.65
N LEU A 63 9.99 -16.34 -3.54
CA LEU A 63 10.58 -17.27 -2.59
C LEU A 63 11.90 -17.79 -3.12
N VAL A 64 12.90 -17.91 -2.23
CA VAL A 64 14.20 -18.50 -2.58
C VAL A 64 14.03 -19.94 -3.09
N ASP A 65 13.11 -20.69 -2.49
CA ASP A 65 12.87 -22.10 -2.79
C ASP A 65 11.86 -22.30 -3.92
N ASN A 66 11.12 -21.25 -4.31
CA ASN A 66 10.09 -21.32 -5.36
C ASN A 66 9.85 -19.96 -6.02
N ASP A 67 10.42 -19.79 -7.22
CA ASP A 67 10.33 -18.52 -7.96
C ASP A 67 8.95 -18.29 -8.62
N SER A 68 8.06 -19.29 -8.61
CA SER A 68 6.72 -19.17 -9.21
C SER A 68 5.77 -18.33 -8.35
N LYS A 69 6.00 -18.28 -7.02
CA LYS A 69 5.16 -17.49 -6.11
C LYS A 69 5.75 -16.10 -5.92
N ARG A 70 4.99 -15.09 -6.35
CA ARG A 70 5.31 -13.66 -6.19
C ARG A 70 4.41 -13.05 -5.14
N PHE A 71 5.02 -12.29 -4.24
CA PHE A 71 4.31 -11.52 -3.22
C PHE A 71 4.51 -10.02 -3.45
N VAL A 72 3.49 -9.23 -3.17
CA VAL A 72 3.54 -7.76 -3.23
C VAL A 72 3.20 -7.21 -1.87
N SER A 73 4.06 -6.35 -1.33
CA SER A 73 3.82 -5.67 -0.05
C SER A 73 4.06 -4.18 -0.17
N SER A 74 3.08 -3.38 0.24
CA SER A 74 3.18 -1.92 0.33
C SER A 74 3.96 -1.45 1.56
N GLN A 75 4.20 -2.33 2.54
CA GLN A 75 4.87 -2.00 3.80
C GLN A 75 6.39 -2.08 3.70
N LEU A 76 6.94 -2.60 2.60
CA LEU A 76 8.39 -2.79 2.47
C LEU A 76 9.09 -1.41 2.42
N PRO A 77 10.02 -1.12 3.35
CA PRO A 77 10.75 0.16 3.37
C PRO A 77 11.62 0.33 2.13
N GLN A 78 11.90 1.57 1.75
CA GLN A 78 12.66 1.90 0.55
C GLN A 78 14.06 1.24 0.56
N ASP A 79 14.77 1.28 1.69
CA ASP A 79 16.08 0.65 1.82
C ASP A 79 16.07 -0.86 1.55
N TRP A 80 14.91 -1.51 1.71
CA TRP A 80 14.74 -2.94 1.46
C TRP A 80 14.26 -3.24 0.04
N LYS A 81 13.88 -2.24 -0.77
CA LYS A 81 13.47 -2.42 -2.18
C LYS A 81 14.67 -2.48 -3.13
N GLN A 82 15.72 -3.22 -2.74
CA GLN A 82 16.93 -3.39 -3.55
C GLN A 82 16.89 -4.75 -4.26
N ASP A 83 17.08 -4.75 -5.57
CA ASP A 83 17.03 -6.00 -6.35
C ASP A 83 18.07 -7.02 -5.86
N GLY A 84 17.63 -8.27 -5.70
CA GLY A 84 18.45 -9.38 -5.25
C GLY A 84 18.66 -9.46 -3.73
N LEU A 85 18.12 -8.53 -2.93
CA LEU A 85 18.21 -8.60 -1.46
C LEU A 85 17.52 -9.86 -0.93
N ARG A 86 18.26 -10.68 -0.18
CA ARG A 86 17.72 -11.89 0.46
C ARG A 86 17.33 -11.60 1.90
N PHE A 87 16.13 -12.03 2.29
CA PHE A 87 15.65 -11.82 3.65
C PHE A 87 14.63 -12.88 4.06
N THR A 88 14.39 -12.98 5.35
CA THR A 88 13.34 -13.80 5.95
C THR A 88 12.17 -12.92 6.34
N PHE A 89 10.95 -13.36 6.05
CA PHE A 89 9.74 -12.63 6.37
C PHE A 89 8.64 -13.52 6.94
N THR A 90 7.77 -12.86 7.71
CA THR A 90 6.56 -13.42 8.29
C THR A 90 5.44 -12.43 8.00
N GLY A 91 4.30 -12.92 7.55
CA GLY A 91 3.20 -12.06 7.12
C GLY A 91 1.91 -12.81 6.86
N LYS A 92 0.85 -12.07 6.57
CA LYS A 92 -0.45 -12.60 6.14
C LYS A 92 -0.60 -12.46 4.64
N ILE A 93 -1.08 -13.50 3.99
CA ILE A 93 -1.39 -13.53 2.57
C ILE A 93 -2.86 -13.13 2.41
N GLY A 94 -3.11 -12.20 1.50
CA GLY A 94 -4.44 -11.80 1.10
C GLY A 94 -4.90 -12.56 -0.14
N GLU A 95 -6.18 -12.88 -0.19
CA GLU A 95 -6.83 -13.41 -1.39
C GLU A 95 -7.06 -12.30 -2.41
N ILE A 96 -6.71 -12.54 -3.68
CA ILE A 96 -6.92 -11.59 -4.76
C ILE A 96 -8.37 -11.73 -5.24
N PRO A 97 -9.22 -10.70 -5.12
CA PRO A 97 -10.57 -10.75 -5.64
C PRO A 97 -10.55 -10.86 -7.18
N PRO A 98 -11.54 -11.53 -7.80
CA PRO A 98 -11.51 -11.86 -9.24
C PRO A 98 -11.43 -10.62 -10.15
N ASN A 99 -11.90 -9.46 -9.66
CA ASN A 99 -11.93 -8.22 -10.43
C ASN A 99 -10.64 -7.39 -10.31
N TYR A 100 -9.61 -7.85 -9.60
CA TYR A 100 -8.40 -7.07 -9.33
C TYR A 100 -7.17 -7.74 -9.93
N ARG A 101 -6.39 -6.97 -10.72
CA ARG A 101 -5.15 -7.43 -11.33
C ARG A 101 -3.96 -6.85 -10.57
N VAL A 102 -3.14 -7.73 -9.97
CA VAL A 102 -1.93 -7.37 -9.22
C VAL A 102 -0.73 -8.14 -9.74
N ALA A 103 0.46 -7.57 -9.60
CA ALA A 103 1.72 -8.19 -10.01
C ALA A 103 2.12 -9.43 -9.17
N GLY A 104 1.43 -9.68 -8.06
CA GLY A 104 1.64 -10.83 -7.20
C GLY A 104 0.66 -10.86 -6.03
N THR A 105 0.75 -11.89 -5.20
CA THR A 105 -0.14 -12.11 -4.07
C THR A 105 0.07 -11.04 -2.98
N PRO A 106 -0.99 -10.34 -2.54
CA PRO A 106 -0.86 -9.30 -1.53
C PRO A 106 -0.35 -9.90 -0.22
N LEU A 107 0.66 -9.25 0.35
CA LEU A 107 1.36 -9.68 1.55
C LEU A 107 1.38 -8.54 2.56
N ASN A 108 0.72 -8.78 3.70
CA ASN A 108 0.82 -7.93 4.88
C ASN A 108 1.98 -8.43 5.74
N LEU A 109 3.08 -7.67 5.77
CA LEU A 109 4.27 -8.02 6.53
C LEU A 109 4.01 -7.80 8.02
N ILE A 110 4.43 -8.76 8.84
CA ILE A 110 4.45 -8.66 10.30
C ILE A 110 5.89 -8.43 10.77
N CYS A 111 6.84 -9.16 10.18
CA CYS A 111 8.25 -9.04 10.53
C CYS A 111 9.12 -9.39 9.33
N ILE A 112 10.20 -8.65 9.15
CA ILE A 112 11.28 -8.95 8.21
C ILE A 112 12.61 -8.95 8.94
N SER A 113 13.51 -9.82 8.52
CA SER A 113 14.88 -9.87 9.04
C SER A 113 15.83 -10.41 7.99
N THR A 114 17.03 -9.86 7.91
CA THR A 114 18.09 -10.40 7.03
C THR A 114 19.32 -10.82 7.84
N SER A 115 20.23 -11.54 7.18
CA SER A 115 21.53 -11.92 7.75
C SER A 115 22.47 -10.73 7.84
N LYS A 116 23.48 -10.79 8.70
CA LYS A 116 24.50 -9.73 8.82
C LYS A 116 25.28 -9.52 7.51
N LYS A 117 25.56 -10.61 6.78
CA LYS A 117 26.29 -10.56 5.50
C LYS A 117 25.48 -9.81 4.43
N GLU A 118 24.21 -10.17 4.28
CA GLU A 118 23.29 -9.52 3.34
C GLU A 118 23.05 -8.04 3.70
N ALA A 119 22.81 -7.74 4.98
CA ALA A 119 22.63 -6.36 5.41
C ALA A 119 23.82 -5.45 5.08
N ASN A 120 25.05 -5.95 5.26
CA ASN A 120 26.25 -5.21 4.92
C ASN A 120 26.41 -5.07 3.40
N LYS A 121 26.09 -6.12 2.63
CA LYS A 121 26.17 -6.11 1.17
C LYS A 121 25.27 -5.03 0.55
N PHE A 122 24.08 -4.84 1.12
CA PHE A 122 23.08 -3.89 0.63
C PHE A 122 23.00 -2.60 1.47
N ASN A 123 23.99 -2.34 2.34
CA ASN A 123 24.06 -1.15 3.20
C ASN A 123 22.74 -0.83 3.94
N LEU A 124 22.08 -1.85 4.49
CA LEU A 124 20.79 -1.67 5.17
C LEU A 124 20.95 -0.94 6.51
N ILE A 125 20.10 0.07 6.75
CA ILE A 125 20.04 0.79 8.03
C ILE A 125 19.63 -0.13 9.18
N ARG A 126 18.63 -0.99 8.93
CA ARG A 126 18.09 -1.92 9.93
C ARG A 126 18.08 -3.34 9.39
N ARG A 127 18.55 -4.28 10.22
CA ARG A 127 18.57 -5.71 9.89
C ARG A 127 17.25 -6.43 10.15
N LYS A 128 16.42 -5.88 11.04
CA LYS A 128 15.13 -6.47 11.43
C LYS A 128 14.12 -5.36 11.65
N ILE A 129 12.92 -5.54 11.12
CA ILE A 129 11.81 -4.59 11.23
C ILE A 129 10.55 -5.38 11.57
N LYS A 130 9.80 -4.89 12.54
CA LYS A 130 8.46 -5.39 12.88
C LYS A 130 7.45 -4.33 12.45
N PHE A 131 6.39 -4.77 11.79
CA PHE A 131 5.27 -3.93 11.38
C PHE A 131 4.13 -4.24 12.34
N ASN A 132 3.64 -3.20 13.03
CA ASN A 132 2.59 -3.29 14.03
C ASN A 132 1.23 -2.95 13.41
#